data_AF-A0A8T2Q247-F1
#
_entry.id   AF-A0A8T2Q247-F1
#
_cell.length_a   1.000
_cell.length_b   1.000
_cell.length_c   1.000
_cell.angle_alpha   90.00
_cell.angle_beta   90.00
_cell.angle_gamma   90.00
#
_symmetry.space_group_name_H-M   'P 1'
#
loop_
_entity.id
_entity.type
_entity.pdbx_description
1 polymer ?
#
loop_
_entity_poly.entity_id
_entity_poly.type
_entity_poly.pdbx_seq_one_letter_code
_entity_poly.pdbx_strand_id
1 'polypeptide(L)'
;MPLLGACICKALGLSAEVSVGLILLACCPGGTASNVVTLIARGDVPLSVVMTVCTTVAAVFITPFLTHFLAGAYVPVDAAGLALSTLQVVLAPVMLGAWMQGSFPRIVARIIPVAPVVAVLVSSLLASSVFSANVGLLTSSSGQSGFVSNILSLAPIVQGVLLLHAFGFFLGYVVPAIIGLHEEERRAISIEVGMQNSSLGVVLATSHFTSPMVAVPAAISAVLMNIMGSSLAVLWREFGYKTKE
;
A
#
# COMPACT_ATOMS: atom_id res chain seq x y z
N MET A 1 -6.29 0.67 8.73
CA MET A 1 -6.43 0.00 7.42
C MET A 1 -7.05 -1.40 7.49
N PRO A 2 -6.56 -2.37 8.29
CA PRO A 2 -7.01 -3.77 8.22
C PRO A 2 -8.52 -3.98 8.39
N LEU A 3 -9.10 -3.38 9.43
CA LEU A 3 -10.54 -3.42 9.70
C LEU A 3 -11.35 -2.73 8.59
N LEU A 4 -10.85 -1.64 8.00
CA LEU A 4 -11.49 -1.00 6.85
C LEU A 4 -11.55 -1.96 5.67
N GLY A 5 -10.45 -2.66 5.38
CA GLY A 5 -10.40 -3.68 4.33
C GLY A 5 -11.47 -4.76 4.55
N ALA A 6 -11.53 -5.34 5.75
CA ALA A 6 -12.53 -6.37 6.07
C ALA A 6 -13.98 -5.85 5.95
N CYS A 7 -14.26 -4.64 6.44
CA CYS A 7 -15.58 -4.02 6.33
C CYS A 7 -15.98 -3.73 4.88
N ILE A 8 -15.04 -3.21 4.07
CA ILE A 8 -15.28 -2.90 2.65
C ILE A 8 -15.55 -4.19 1.86
N CYS A 9 -14.76 -5.25 2.09
CA CYS A 9 -14.98 -6.55 1.45
C CYS A 9 -16.40 -7.07 1.71
N LYS A 10 -16.86 -6.99 2.96
CA LYS A 10 -18.19 -7.42 3.36
C LYS A 10 -19.29 -6.53 2.79
N ALA A 11 -19.10 -5.21 2.80
CA ALA A 11 -20.09 -4.25 2.31
C ALA A 11 -20.29 -4.34 0.78
N LEU A 12 -19.22 -4.58 0.02
CA LEU A 12 -19.27 -4.71 -1.43
C LEU A 12 -19.54 -6.15 -1.91
N GLY A 13 -19.60 -7.13 -1.01
CA GLY A 13 -19.80 -8.54 -1.36
C GLY A 13 -18.71 -9.09 -2.27
N LEU A 14 -17.44 -8.73 -2.02
CA LEU A 14 -16.32 -9.16 -2.86
C LEU A 14 -16.09 -10.68 -2.76
N SER A 15 -15.56 -11.27 -3.83
CA SER A 15 -15.21 -12.70 -3.83
C SER A 15 -14.15 -13.00 -2.76
N ALA A 16 -14.06 -14.26 -2.34
CA ALA A 16 -13.12 -14.69 -1.29
C ALA A 16 -11.67 -14.31 -1.63
N GLU A 17 -11.23 -14.58 -2.86
CA GLU A 17 -9.86 -14.30 -3.31
C GLU A 17 -9.53 -12.81 -3.32
N VAL A 18 -10.45 -11.98 -3.82
CA VAL A 18 -10.30 -10.53 -3.83
C VAL A 18 -10.33 -9.99 -2.39
N SER A 19 -11.18 -10.55 -1.53
CA SER A 19 -11.28 -10.15 -0.14
C SER A 19 -9.98 -10.41 0.63
N VAL A 20 -9.38 -11.59 0.43
CA VAL A 20 -8.06 -11.93 0.98
C VAL A 20 -7.02 -10.93 0.48
N GLY A 21 -7.00 -10.63 -0.83
CA GLY A 21 -6.06 -9.69 -1.42
C GLY A 21 -6.19 -8.26 -0.87
N LEU A 22 -7.42 -7.76 -0.71
CA LEU A 22 -7.68 -6.43 -0.17
C LEU A 22 -7.34 -6.34 1.32
N ILE A 23 -7.65 -7.39 2.10
CA ILE A 23 -7.30 -7.47 3.52
C ILE A 23 -5.78 -7.55 3.69
N LEU A 24 -5.09 -8.38 2.90
CA LEU A 24 -3.62 -8.48 2.92
C LEU A 24 -2.98 -7.13 2.64
N LEU A 25 -3.41 -6.42 1.58
CA LEU A 25 -2.98 -5.06 1.28
C LEU A 25 -3.22 -4.10 2.46
N ALA A 26 -4.40 -4.19 3.08
CA ALA A 26 -4.75 -3.36 4.22
C ALA A 26 -3.91 -3.66 5.49
N CYS A 27 -3.30 -4.85 5.56
CA CYS A 27 -2.39 -5.26 6.62
C CYS A 27 -0.93 -4.90 6.36
N CYS A 28 -0.57 -4.55 5.12
CA CYS A 28 0.79 -4.10 4.79
C CYS A 28 1.14 -2.81 5.57
N PRO A 29 2.44 -2.57 5.83
CA PRO A 29 2.92 -1.32 6.42
C PRO A 29 2.80 -0.15 5.45
N GLY A 30 3.13 1.06 5.93
CA GLY A 30 3.23 2.25 5.10
C GLY A 30 4.22 2.07 3.94
N GLY A 31 3.90 2.65 2.79
CA GLY A 31 4.72 2.57 1.58
C GLY A 31 5.77 3.68 1.54
N THR A 32 7.01 3.37 1.16
CA THR A 32 8.13 4.33 1.18
C THR A 32 7.96 5.58 0.31
N ALA A 33 7.05 5.55 -0.66
CA ALA A 33 6.64 6.71 -1.44
C ALA A 33 5.94 7.79 -0.59
N SER A 34 5.34 7.41 0.55
CA SER A 34 4.70 8.32 1.52
C SER A 34 5.63 9.46 1.92
N ASN A 35 6.92 9.18 2.13
CA ASN A 35 7.89 10.18 2.57
C ASN A 35 8.08 11.32 1.56
N VAL A 36 8.09 11.00 0.25
CA VAL A 36 8.20 12.01 -0.81
C VAL A 36 6.88 12.79 -0.93
N VAL A 37 5.75 12.11 -0.81
CA VAL A 37 4.43 12.74 -0.86
C VAL A 37 4.22 13.67 0.35
N THR A 38 4.67 13.29 1.54
CA THR A 38 4.67 14.12 2.76
C THR A 38 5.51 15.37 2.57
N LEU A 39 6.69 15.26 1.96
CA LEU A 39 7.52 16.42 1.61
C LEU A 39 6.76 17.39 0.69
N ILE A 40 6.10 16.88 -0.35
CA ILE A 40 5.31 17.71 -1.29
C ILE A 40 4.14 18.38 -0.56
N ALA A 41 3.49 17.66 0.36
CA ALA A 41 2.36 18.12 1.16
C ALA A 41 2.71 19.16 2.23
N ARG A 42 4.01 19.46 2.42
CA ARG A 42 4.51 20.25 3.56
C ARG A 42 4.06 19.65 4.90
N GLY A 43 4.12 18.32 5.02
CA GLY A 43 3.91 17.62 6.29
C GLY A 43 5.22 17.37 7.03
N ASP A 44 5.12 16.79 8.21
CA ASP A 44 6.27 16.40 9.03
C ASP A 44 6.98 15.18 8.42
N VAL A 45 8.06 15.46 7.67
CA VAL A 45 8.86 14.43 6.99
C VAL A 45 9.61 13.53 7.99
N PRO A 46 10.28 14.05 9.04
CA PRO A 46 10.86 13.20 10.08
C PRO A 46 9.85 12.21 10.68
N LEU A 47 8.65 12.66 11.01
CA LEU A 47 7.59 11.81 11.55
C LEU A 47 7.19 10.72 10.56
N SER A 48 7.00 11.09 9.28
CA SER A 48 6.70 10.14 8.19
C SER A 48 7.73 9.02 8.13
N VAL A 49 9.03 9.36 8.11
CA VAL A 49 10.12 8.37 8.04
C VAL A 49 10.11 7.45 9.25
N VAL A 50 9.94 7.98 10.46
CA VAL A 50 9.90 7.18 11.69
C VAL A 50 8.71 6.23 11.69
N MET A 51 7.52 6.70 11.31
CA MET A 51 6.33 5.85 11.21
C MET A 51 6.53 4.72 10.19
N THR A 52 7.09 5.01 9.01
CA THR A 52 7.36 3.98 8.00
C THR A 52 8.33 2.93 8.51
N VAL A 53 9.41 3.34 9.19
CA VAL A 53 10.37 2.39 9.78
C VAL A 53 9.71 1.53 10.85
N CYS A 54 8.99 2.15 11.79
CA CYS A 54 8.29 1.44 12.87
C CYS A 54 7.26 0.45 12.32
N THR A 55 6.43 0.86 11.36
CA THR A 55 5.42 -0.01 10.75
C THR A 55 6.06 -1.12 9.92
N THR A 56 7.16 -0.84 9.21
CA THR A 56 7.91 -1.85 8.44
C THR A 56 8.53 -2.92 9.33
N VAL A 57 9.11 -2.54 10.46
CA VAL A 57 9.65 -3.50 11.44
C VAL A 57 8.51 -4.31 12.06
N ALA A 58 7.42 -3.65 12.48
CA ALA A 58 6.27 -4.31 13.05
C ALA A 58 5.57 -5.26 12.06
N ALA A 59 5.61 -4.96 10.76
CA ALA A 59 4.95 -5.73 9.71
C ALA A 59 5.37 -7.19 9.66
N VAL A 60 6.59 -7.54 10.09
CA VAL A 60 7.06 -8.93 10.15
C VAL A 60 6.12 -9.82 10.98
N PHE A 61 5.54 -9.26 12.04
CA PHE A 61 4.64 -9.99 12.94
C PHE A 61 3.17 -9.58 12.75
N ILE A 62 2.93 -8.28 12.57
CA ILE A 62 1.58 -7.73 12.53
C ILE A 62 0.87 -8.08 11.21
N THR A 63 1.56 -8.01 10.06
CA THR A 63 0.94 -8.32 8.77
C THR A 63 0.44 -9.76 8.71
N PRO A 64 1.26 -10.79 9.03
CA PRO A 64 0.79 -12.18 9.03
C PRO A 64 -0.30 -12.45 10.06
N PHE A 65 -0.17 -11.89 11.27
CA PHE A 65 -1.16 -12.08 12.34
C PHE A 65 -2.53 -11.54 11.93
N LEU A 66 -2.58 -10.29 11.45
CA LEU A 66 -3.84 -9.66 11.03
C LEU A 66 -4.41 -10.29 9.77
N THR A 67 -3.55 -10.68 8.81
CA THR A 67 -4.00 -11.39 7.61
C THR A 67 -4.60 -12.75 7.99
N HIS A 68 -3.95 -13.51 8.86
CA HIS A 68 -4.48 -14.79 9.31
C HIS A 68 -5.82 -14.61 10.05
N PHE A 69 -5.92 -13.62 10.92
CA PHE A 69 -7.14 -13.38 11.70
C PHE A 69 -8.31 -12.89 10.84
N LEU A 70 -8.07 -11.97 9.90
CA LEU A 70 -9.12 -11.31 9.11
C LEU A 70 -9.43 -12.04 7.80
N ALA A 71 -8.41 -12.64 7.16
CA ALA A 71 -8.53 -13.31 5.87
C ALA A 71 -8.61 -14.85 5.98
N GLY A 72 -8.19 -15.42 7.12
CA GLY A 72 -8.20 -16.87 7.36
C GLY A 72 -9.58 -17.52 7.30
N ALA A 73 -10.64 -16.73 7.48
CA ALA A 73 -12.02 -17.17 7.29
C ALA A 73 -12.39 -17.45 5.81
N TYR A 74 -11.63 -16.89 4.87
CA TYR A 74 -11.87 -17.03 3.43
C TYR A 74 -10.99 -18.12 2.80
N VAL A 75 -9.69 -18.13 3.15
CA VAL A 75 -8.67 -19.05 2.60
C VAL A 75 -7.67 -19.38 3.71
N PRO A 76 -7.13 -20.62 3.80
CA PRO A 76 -6.06 -20.94 4.75
C PRO A 76 -4.85 -20.02 4.56
N VAL A 77 -4.40 -19.39 5.65
CA VAL A 77 -3.27 -18.46 5.65
C VAL A 77 -2.10 -19.06 6.42
N ASP A 78 -0.98 -19.31 5.73
CA ASP A 78 0.30 -19.65 6.38
C ASP A 78 0.95 -18.39 6.95
N ALA A 79 0.61 -18.09 8.21
CA ALA A 79 1.15 -16.93 8.92
C ALA A 79 2.67 -17.01 9.11
N ALA A 80 3.23 -18.22 9.28
CA ALA A 80 4.67 -18.40 9.47
C ALA A 80 5.42 -18.13 8.16
N GLY A 81 4.91 -18.65 7.04
CA GLY A 81 5.40 -18.34 5.71
C GLY A 81 5.37 -16.85 5.40
N LEU A 82 4.22 -16.19 5.65
CA LEU A 82 4.08 -14.74 5.45
C LEU A 82 5.08 -13.94 6.31
N ALA A 83 5.31 -14.34 7.56
CA ALA A 83 6.27 -13.68 8.44
C ALA A 83 7.70 -13.80 7.90
N LEU A 84 8.09 -15.01 7.48
CA LEU A 84 9.42 -15.27 6.93
C LEU A 84 9.65 -14.50 5.62
N SER A 85 8.68 -14.48 4.71
CA SER A 85 8.79 -13.69 3.48
C SER A 85 8.83 -12.20 3.76
N THR A 86 8.04 -11.69 4.71
CA THR A 86 8.10 -10.27 5.09
C THR A 86 9.47 -9.90 5.65
N LEU A 87 10.05 -10.76 6.50
CA LEU A 87 11.41 -10.61 7.00
C LEU A 87 12.44 -10.55 5.87
N GLN A 88 12.38 -11.50 4.93
CA GLN A 88 13.37 -11.64 3.85
C GLN A 88 13.24 -10.59 2.74
N VAL A 89 12.01 -10.26 2.34
CA VAL A 89 11.74 -9.37 1.19
C VAL A 89 11.72 -7.90 1.60
N VAL A 90 11.43 -7.60 2.87
CA VAL A 90 11.28 -6.20 3.33
C VAL A 90 12.32 -5.86 4.39
N LEU A 91 12.28 -6.52 5.54
CA LEU A 91 13.08 -6.08 6.67
C LEU A 91 14.57 -6.26 6.40
N ALA A 92 15.00 -7.40 5.83
CA ALA A 92 16.40 -7.64 5.52
C ALA A 92 16.97 -6.61 4.51
N PRO A 93 16.32 -6.30 3.37
CA PRO A 93 16.76 -5.24 2.47
C PRO A 93 16.78 -3.85 3.10
N VAL A 94 15.78 -3.51 3.93
CA VAL A 94 15.73 -2.21 4.63
C VAL A 94 16.88 -2.08 5.63
N MET A 95 17.14 -3.13 6.42
CA MET A 95 18.26 -3.16 7.37
C MET A 95 19.61 -3.10 6.66
N LEU A 96 19.75 -3.81 5.52
CA LEU A 96 20.95 -3.73 4.69
C LEU A 96 21.16 -2.32 4.15
N GLY A 97 20.11 -1.68 3.63
CA GLY A 97 20.16 -0.30 3.14
C GLY A 97 20.55 0.69 4.24
N ALA A 98 19.98 0.56 5.44
CA ALA A 98 20.34 1.38 6.59
C ALA A 98 21.80 1.18 7.02
N TRP A 99 22.27 -0.06 7.05
CA TRP A 99 23.67 -0.38 7.32
C TRP A 99 24.62 0.20 6.26
N MET A 100 24.25 0.12 4.97
CA MET A 100 25.01 0.71 3.86
C MET A 100 25.07 2.24 3.96
N GLN A 101 23.99 2.90 4.40
CA GLN A 101 23.96 4.34 4.61
C GLN A 101 24.99 4.78 5.67
N GLY A 102 25.18 3.99 6.73
CA GLY A 102 26.20 4.24 7.75
C GLY A 102 27.62 3.88 7.30
N SER A 103 27.78 2.75 6.61
CA SER A 103 29.11 2.21 6.27
C SER A 103 29.70 2.80 4.99
N PHE A 104 28.87 3.15 4.01
CA PHE A 104 29.28 3.62 2.68
C PHE A 104 28.52 4.87 2.20
N PRO A 105 28.49 5.96 2.99
CA PRO A 105 27.64 7.13 2.70
C PRO A 105 27.92 7.76 1.33
N ARG A 106 29.18 7.73 0.85
CA ARG A 106 29.57 8.26 -0.47
C ARG A 106 28.97 7.46 -1.63
N ILE A 107 28.84 6.14 -1.48
CA ILE A 107 28.23 5.28 -2.50
C ILE A 107 26.72 5.53 -2.50
N VAL A 108 26.11 5.52 -1.32
CA VAL A 108 24.66 5.72 -1.17
C VAL A 108 24.23 7.09 -1.70
N ALA A 109 25.01 8.15 -1.45
CA ALA A 109 24.76 9.48 -2.00
C ALA A 109 24.71 9.53 -3.54
N ARG A 110 25.39 8.61 -4.25
CA ARG A 110 25.31 8.50 -5.71
C ARG A 110 24.09 7.71 -6.19
N ILE A 111 23.55 6.82 -5.35
CA ILE A 111 22.43 5.93 -5.70
C ILE A 111 21.07 6.59 -5.37
N ILE A 112 20.98 7.31 -4.25
CA ILE A 112 19.74 7.97 -3.79
C ILE A 112 19.06 8.78 -4.90
N PRO A 113 19.76 9.58 -5.73
CA PRO A 113 19.10 10.38 -6.76
C PRO A 113 18.32 9.57 -7.82
N VAL A 114 18.77 8.33 -8.11
CA VAL A 114 18.12 7.46 -9.11
C VAL A 114 17.16 6.45 -8.48
N ALA A 115 17.26 6.20 -7.17
CA ALA A 115 16.46 5.20 -6.47
C ALA A 115 14.93 5.39 -6.61
N PRO A 116 14.36 6.61 -6.52
CA PRO A 116 12.93 6.81 -6.74
C PRO A 116 12.45 6.39 -8.14
N VAL A 117 13.23 6.71 -9.18
CA VAL A 117 12.89 6.35 -10.56
C VAL A 117 12.92 4.84 -10.73
N VAL A 118 13.96 4.18 -10.23
CA VAL A 118 14.07 2.71 -10.26
C VAL A 118 12.91 2.07 -9.50
N ALA A 119 12.56 2.58 -8.32
CA ALA A 119 11.45 2.07 -7.50
C ALA A 119 10.11 2.17 -8.24
N VAL A 120 9.82 3.31 -8.88
CA VAL A 120 8.59 3.52 -9.67
C VAL A 120 8.56 2.57 -10.87
N LEU A 121 9.67 2.41 -11.60
CA LEU A 121 9.75 1.49 -12.74
C LEU A 121 9.50 0.05 -12.32
N VAL A 122 10.20 -0.43 -11.29
CA VAL A 122 10.04 -1.80 -10.78
C VAL A 122 8.62 -2.03 -10.25
N SER A 123 8.06 -1.08 -9.49
CA SER A 123 6.69 -1.20 -9.00
C SER A 123 5.66 -1.23 -10.14
N SER A 124 5.88 -0.45 -11.20
CA SER A 124 5.01 -0.43 -12.39
C SER A 124 5.07 -1.74 -13.16
N LEU A 125 6.27 -2.33 -13.29
CA LEU A 125 6.46 -3.65 -13.90
C LEU A 125 5.79 -4.75 -13.08
N LEU A 126 5.89 -4.70 -11.75
CA LEU A 126 5.21 -5.63 -10.84
C LEU A 126 3.69 -5.53 -10.96
N ALA A 127 3.13 -4.32 -10.99
CA ALA A 127 1.69 -4.14 -11.19
C ALA A 127 1.25 -4.68 -12.56
N SER A 128 2.01 -4.38 -13.61
CA SER A 128 1.71 -4.83 -14.99
C SER A 128 1.77 -6.35 -15.13
N SER A 129 2.70 -7.03 -14.45
CA SER A 129 2.81 -8.49 -14.51
C SER A 129 1.58 -9.17 -13.88
N VAL A 130 1.04 -8.62 -12.79
CA VAL A 130 -0.20 -9.10 -12.17
C VAL A 130 -1.38 -8.95 -13.10
N PHE A 131 -1.54 -7.79 -13.76
CA PHE A 131 -2.62 -7.62 -14.74
C PHE A 131 -2.49 -8.58 -15.92
N SER A 132 -1.27 -8.74 -16.45
CA SER A 132 -0.99 -9.67 -17.55
C SER A 132 -1.36 -11.11 -17.18
N ALA A 133 -0.97 -11.57 -15.99
CA ALA A 133 -1.27 -12.93 -15.50
C ALA A 133 -2.77 -13.18 -15.29
N ASN A 134 -3.55 -12.13 -14.99
CA ASN A 134 -4.97 -12.25 -14.68
C ASN A 134 -5.89 -11.89 -15.85
N VAL A 135 -5.36 -11.43 -17.00
CA VAL A 135 -6.18 -11.04 -18.18
C VAL A 135 -7.18 -12.14 -18.56
N GLY A 136 -6.76 -13.40 -18.63
CA GLY A 136 -7.64 -14.51 -19.00
C GLY A 136 -8.76 -14.78 -17.99
N LEU A 137 -8.50 -14.58 -16.70
CA LEU A 137 -9.49 -14.77 -15.64
C LEU A 137 -10.48 -13.60 -15.58
N LEU A 138 -10.00 -12.40 -15.84
CA LEU A 138 -10.80 -11.17 -15.91
C LEU A 138 -11.66 -11.09 -17.17
N THR A 139 -11.25 -11.74 -18.26
CA THR A 139 -12.01 -11.81 -19.52
C THR A 139 -13.03 -12.93 -19.54
N SER A 140 -12.75 -14.07 -18.90
CA SER A 140 -13.62 -15.25 -18.93
C SER A 140 -14.88 -15.12 -18.05
N SER A 141 -14.84 -14.26 -17.03
CA SER A 141 -15.91 -14.11 -16.04
C SER A 141 -17.13 -13.31 -16.53
N SER A 142 -17.07 -12.67 -17.70
CA SER A 142 -18.16 -11.83 -18.21
C SER A 142 -19.00 -12.46 -19.33
N GLY A 143 -18.61 -13.61 -19.89
CA GLY A 143 -19.30 -14.27 -21.01
C GLY A 143 -19.43 -13.41 -22.30
N GLN A 144 -18.88 -12.19 -22.28
CA GLN A 144 -18.94 -11.19 -23.33
C GLN A 144 -17.51 -10.76 -23.65
N SER A 145 -17.05 -11.05 -24.86
CA SER A 145 -15.76 -10.62 -25.36
C SER A 145 -15.80 -9.11 -25.68
N GLY A 146 -15.15 -8.28 -24.86
CA GLY A 146 -15.03 -6.85 -25.13
C GLY A 146 -14.18 -6.11 -24.09
N PHE A 147 -13.51 -5.05 -24.51
CA PHE A 147 -12.71 -4.20 -23.60
C PHE A 147 -13.56 -3.63 -22.45
N VAL A 148 -14.82 -3.27 -22.75
CA VAL A 148 -15.76 -2.66 -21.79
C VAL A 148 -16.23 -3.66 -20.72
N SER A 149 -16.51 -4.93 -21.08
CA SER A 149 -16.94 -5.96 -20.12
C SER A 149 -15.82 -6.36 -19.16
N ASN A 150 -14.58 -6.40 -19.64
CA ASN A 150 -13.39 -6.66 -18.81
C ASN A 150 -13.11 -5.52 -17.81
N ILE A 151 -13.38 -4.27 -18.19
CA ILE A 151 -13.29 -3.14 -17.26
C ILE A 151 -14.39 -3.23 -16.20
N LEU A 152 -15.59 -3.66 -16.59
CA LEU A 152 -16.72 -3.78 -15.68
C LEU A 152 -16.52 -4.88 -14.62
N SER A 153 -15.81 -5.97 -14.95
CA SER A 153 -15.47 -7.03 -13.98
C SER A 153 -14.44 -6.58 -12.93
N LEU A 154 -13.60 -5.59 -13.26
CA LEU A 154 -12.65 -4.95 -12.32
C LEU A 154 -13.30 -3.89 -11.43
N ALA A 155 -14.46 -3.34 -11.83
CA ALA A 155 -15.13 -2.24 -11.14
C ALA A 155 -15.28 -2.44 -9.63
N PRO A 156 -15.78 -3.58 -9.11
CA PRO A 156 -15.92 -3.77 -7.66
C PRO A 156 -14.56 -3.82 -6.93
N ILE A 157 -13.51 -4.34 -7.58
CA ILE A 157 -12.15 -4.38 -7.01
C ILE A 157 -11.58 -2.96 -6.94
N VAL A 158 -11.67 -2.22 -8.05
CA VAL A 158 -11.24 -0.82 -8.13
C VAL A 158 -11.98 0.04 -7.10
N GLN A 159 -13.30 -0.14 -6.97
CA GLN A 159 -14.10 0.55 -5.97
C GLN A 159 -13.66 0.20 -4.55
N GLY A 160 -13.41 -1.08 -4.25
CA GLY A 160 -12.93 -1.52 -2.94
C GLY A 160 -11.57 -0.90 -2.57
N VAL A 161 -10.62 -0.91 -3.50
CA VAL A 161 -9.29 -0.30 -3.31
C VAL A 161 -9.41 1.22 -3.16
N LEU A 162 -10.22 1.88 -3.99
CA LEU A 162 -10.47 3.33 -3.91
C LEU A 162 -11.02 3.71 -2.53
N LEU A 163 -12.04 3.00 -2.05
CA LEU A 163 -12.63 3.24 -0.74
C LEU A 163 -11.63 2.99 0.39
N LEU A 164 -10.83 1.92 0.30
CA LEU A 164 -9.82 1.60 1.31
C LEU A 164 -8.84 2.76 1.49
N HIS A 165 -8.27 3.26 0.39
CA HIS A 165 -7.34 4.37 0.45
C HIS A 165 -8.04 5.68 0.84
N ALA A 166 -9.24 5.96 0.32
CA ALA A 166 -9.96 7.20 0.60
C ALA A 166 -10.29 7.32 2.09
N PHE A 167 -10.84 6.27 2.69
CA PHE A 167 -11.05 6.22 4.13
C PHE A 167 -9.74 6.18 4.91
N GLY A 168 -8.70 5.56 4.37
CA GLY A 168 -7.34 5.60 4.90
C GLY A 168 -6.81 7.01 5.10
N PHE A 169 -6.73 7.79 4.01
CA PHE A 169 -6.31 9.18 4.05
C PHE A 169 -7.23 10.00 4.97
N PHE A 170 -8.55 9.82 4.85
CA PHE A 170 -9.52 10.56 5.65
C PHE A 170 -9.36 10.32 7.16
N LEU A 171 -9.36 9.07 7.60
CA LEU A 171 -9.21 8.73 9.02
C LEU A 171 -7.81 9.07 9.54
N GLY A 172 -6.78 8.87 8.72
CA GLY A 172 -5.41 9.27 9.05
C GLY A 172 -5.24 10.78 9.20
N TYR A 173 -6.16 11.59 8.67
CA TYR A 173 -6.17 13.05 8.89
C TYR A 173 -7.06 13.46 10.07
N VAL A 174 -8.25 12.86 10.17
CA VAL A 174 -9.30 13.25 11.13
C VAL A 174 -8.99 12.76 12.55
N VAL A 175 -8.48 11.53 12.71
CA VAL A 175 -8.19 11.00 14.06
C VAL A 175 -7.09 11.84 14.75
N PRO A 176 -5.93 12.10 14.11
CA PRO A 176 -4.95 13.10 14.54
C PRO A 176 -5.51 14.50 14.83
N ALA A 177 -6.52 14.93 14.08
CA ALA A 177 -7.19 16.22 14.32
C ALA A 177 -7.90 16.27 15.67
N ILE A 178 -8.65 15.21 15.97
CA ILE A 178 -9.49 15.12 17.18
C ILE A 178 -8.61 15.08 18.42
N ILE A 179 -7.43 14.46 18.34
CA ILE A 179 -6.45 14.43 19.42
C ILE A 179 -5.59 15.70 19.51
N GLY A 180 -5.78 16.67 18.61
CA GLY A 180 -5.14 17.98 18.67
C GLY A 180 -3.71 18.05 18.10
N LEU A 181 -3.31 17.13 17.21
CA LEU A 181 -2.01 17.22 16.54
C LEU A 181 -1.95 18.40 15.55
N HIS A 182 -0.75 18.90 15.30
CA HIS A 182 -0.54 20.02 14.37
C HIS A 182 -0.79 19.60 12.92
N GLU A 183 -1.06 20.59 12.07
CA GLU A 183 -1.40 20.37 10.66
C GLU A 183 -0.34 19.52 9.92
N GLU A 184 0.95 19.80 10.15
CA GLU A 184 2.04 19.08 9.49
C GLU A 184 2.09 17.59 9.88
N GLU A 185 1.85 17.30 11.17
CA GLU A 185 1.77 15.94 11.71
C GLU A 185 0.55 15.20 11.16
N ARG A 186 -0.61 15.88 11.10
CA ARG A 186 -1.86 15.33 10.55
C ARG A 186 -1.73 14.94 9.08
N ARG A 187 -1.06 15.77 8.27
CA ARG A 187 -0.77 15.46 6.86
C ARG A 187 0.15 14.24 6.74
N ALA A 188 1.22 14.19 7.54
CA ALA A 188 2.14 13.07 7.55
C ALA A 188 1.43 11.75 7.92
N ILE A 189 0.62 11.76 8.98
CA ILE A 189 -0.13 10.57 9.42
C ILE A 189 -1.19 10.17 8.39
N SER A 190 -1.88 11.13 7.77
CA SER A 190 -2.85 10.85 6.70
C SER A 190 -2.20 10.16 5.51
N ILE A 191 -1.06 10.66 5.05
CA ILE A 191 -0.31 10.10 3.94
C ILE A 191 0.23 8.71 4.29
N GLU A 192 0.81 8.56 5.48
CA GLU A 192 1.37 7.30 5.95
C GLU A 192 0.30 6.20 6.10
N VAL A 193 -0.87 6.54 6.65
CA VAL A 193 -1.98 5.59 6.77
C VAL A 193 -2.54 5.27 5.39
N GLY A 194 -2.74 6.29 4.55
CA GLY A 194 -3.38 6.17 3.24
C GLY A 194 -2.52 5.46 2.18
N MET A 195 -1.20 5.58 2.24
CA MET A 195 -0.27 4.98 1.28
C MET A 195 0.37 3.72 1.85
N GLN A 196 -0.12 2.56 1.40
CA GLN A 196 0.36 1.26 1.84
C GLN A 196 1.54 0.77 0.99
N ASN A 197 2.29 -0.22 1.49
CA ASN A 197 3.31 -0.89 0.69
C ASN A 197 2.67 -1.92 -0.25
N SER A 198 2.13 -1.45 -1.37
CA SER A 198 1.46 -2.31 -2.36
C SER A 198 2.41 -3.31 -3.03
N SER A 199 3.70 -2.97 -3.18
CA SER A 199 4.70 -3.89 -3.74
C SER A 199 4.89 -5.12 -2.84
N LEU A 200 4.92 -4.92 -1.51
CA LEU A 200 4.91 -6.02 -0.56
C LEU A 200 3.62 -6.84 -0.69
N GLY A 201 2.46 -6.17 -0.78
CA GLY A 201 1.17 -6.84 -0.95
C GLY A 201 1.16 -7.77 -2.17
N VAL A 202 1.70 -7.33 -3.30
CA VAL A 202 1.86 -8.17 -4.51
C VAL A 202 2.77 -9.37 -4.22
N VAL A 203 3.95 -9.17 -3.62
CA VAL A 203 4.89 -10.26 -3.36
C VAL A 203 4.33 -11.30 -2.40
N LEU A 204 3.68 -10.87 -1.31
CA LEU A 204 3.05 -11.80 -0.37
C LEU A 204 1.89 -12.55 -1.01
N ALA A 205 1.07 -11.85 -1.81
CA ALA A 205 -0.04 -12.48 -2.52
C ALA A 205 0.44 -13.58 -3.48
N THR A 206 1.44 -13.28 -4.31
CA THR A 206 1.93 -14.22 -5.32
C THR A 206 2.77 -15.36 -4.75
N SER A 207 3.36 -15.18 -3.56
CA SER A 207 4.21 -16.19 -2.93
C SER A 207 3.44 -17.16 -2.02
N HIS A 208 2.31 -16.73 -1.45
CA HIS A 208 1.61 -17.48 -0.40
C HIS A 208 0.20 -17.92 -0.76
N PHE A 209 -0.37 -17.40 -1.84
CA PHE A 209 -1.73 -17.75 -2.26
C PHE A 209 -1.74 -18.33 -3.66
N THR A 210 -2.49 -19.41 -3.84
CA THR A 210 -2.58 -20.13 -5.11
C THR A 210 -3.32 -19.34 -6.19
N SER A 211 -4.32 -18.55 -5.80
CA SER A 211 -5.07 -17.75 -6.78
C SER A 211 -4.30 -16.47 -7.13
N PRO A 212 -4.04 -16.21 -8.43
CA PRO A 212 -3.41 -14.97 -8.89
C PRO A 212 -4.31 -13.74 -8.67
N MET A 213 -5.61 -13.92 -8.42
CA MET A 213 -6.55 -12.84 -8.13
C MET A 213 -6.26 -12.14 -6.80
N VAL A 214 -5.60 -12.82 -5.86
CA VAL A 214 -5.22 -12.25 -4.55
C VAL A 214 -4.25 -11.08 -4.71
N ALA A 215 -3.44 -11.06 -5.77
CA ALA A 215 -2.47 -9.99 -6.03
C ALA A 215 -3.10 -8.75 -6.69
N VAL A 216 -4.29 -8.88 -7.28
CA VAL A 216 -4.94 -7.81 -8.08
C VAL A 216 -5.25 -6.56 -7.26
N PRO A 217 -5.80 -6.64 -6.03
CA PRO A 217 -6.03 -5.45 -5.20
C PRO A 217 -4.75 -4.64 -4.94
N ALA A 218 -3.64 -5.33 -4.65
CA ALA A 218 -2.35 -4.67 -4.41
C ALA A 218 -1.78 -4.03 -5.69
N ALA A 219 -1.92 -4.68 -6.85
CA ALA A 219 -1.51 -4.10 -8.13
C ALA A 219 -2.30 -2.84 -8.49
N ILE A 220 -3.63 -2.84 -8.31
CA ILE A 220 -4.48 -1.66 -8.51
C ILE A 220 -4.12 -0.55 -7.50
N SER A 221 -3.89 -0.92 -6.24
CA SER A 221 -3.51 -0.01 -5.17
C SER A 221 -2.22 0.75 -5.49
N ALA A 222 -1.22 0.07 -6.05
CA ALA A 222 0.05 0.69 -6.43
C ALA A 222 -0.14 1.90 -7.36
N VAL A 223 -1.19 1.90 -8.19
CA VAL A 223 -1.51 3.04 -9.07
C VAL A 223 -2.40 4.05 -8.34
N LEU A 224 -3.53 3.59 -7.78
CA LEU A 224 -4.54 4.49 -7.21
C LEU A 224 -4.03 5.29 -6.01
N MET A 225 -3.30 4.66 -5.08
CA MET A 225 -2.82 5.35 -3.88
C MET A 225 -1.82 6.45 -4.22
N ASN A 226 -1.00 6.25 -5.26
CA ASN A 226 -0.02 7.24 -5.70
C ASN A 226 -0.70 8.43 -6.37
N ILE A 227 -1.72 8.20 -7.21
CA ILE A 227 -2.55 9.27 -7.78
C ILE A 227 -3.22 10.05 -6.64
N MET A 228 -3.93 9.36 -5.75
CA MET A 228 -4.66 9.99 -4.65
C MET A 228 -3.75 10.76 -3.70
N GLY A 229 -2.66 10.14 -3.24
CA GLY A 229 -1.70 10.75 -2.33
C GLY A 229 -1.02 11.97 -2.95
N SER A 230 -0.57 11.87 -4.21
CA SER A 230 0.06 12.99 -4.91
C SER A 230 -0.91 14.14 -5.15
N SER A 231 -2.15 13.85 -5.57
CA SER A 231 -3.18 14.87 -5.71
C SER A 231 -3.49 15.57 -4.38
N LEU A 232 -3.63 14.79 -3.30
CA LEU A 232 -3.88 15.33 -1.96
C LEU A 232 -2.71 16.20 -1.47
N ALA A 233 -1.48 15.78 -1.71
CA ALA A 233 -0.29 16.56 -1.38
C ALA A 233 -0.22 17.89 -2.14
N VAL A 234 -0.54 17.89 -3.44
CA VAL A 234 -0.62 19.13 -4.24
C VAL A 234 -1.73 20.04 -3.71
N LEU A 235 -2.90 19.50 -3.38
CA LEU A 235 -3.98 20.29 -2.78
C LEU A 235 -3.55 20.94 -1.46
N TRP A 236 -2.89 20.21 -0.58
CA TRP A 236 -2.36 20.78 0.68
C TRP A 236 -1.23 21.78 0.47
N ARG A 237 -0.42 21.61 -0.58
CA ARG A 237 0.64 22.56 -0.91
C ARG A 237 0.08 23.90 -1.38
N GLU A 238 -0.95 23.86 -2.23
CA GLU A 238 -1.53 25.06 -2.85
C GLU A 238 -2.58 25.74 -1.95
N PHE A 239 -3.37 24.98 -1.21
CA PHE A 239 -4.48 25.48 -0.40
C PHE A 239 -4.26 25.36 1.11
N GLY A 240 -3.20 24.70 1.56
CA GLY A 240 -2.86 24.57 2.97
C GLY A 240 -2.51 25.92 3.58
N TYR A 241 -3.01 26.15 4.80
CA TYR A 241 -2.77 27.38 5.57
C TYR A 241 -1.28 27.71 5.60
N LYS A 242 -0.90 28.89 5.10
CA LYS A 242 0.44 29.44 5.35
C LYS A 242 0.52 29.71 6.84
N THR A 243 1.29 28.93 7.58
CA THR A 243 1.77 29.34 8.89
C THR A 243 2.42 30.71 8.70
N LYS A 244 1.87 31.73 9.38
CA LYS A 244 2.53 33.03 9.49
C LYS A 244 3.82 32.78 10.25
N GLU A 245 4.94 32.76 9.53
CA GLU A 245 6.25 33.08 10.13
C GLU A 245 6.22 34.52 10.66
#